data_AF-A0A1I1DVL4-F1
#
_entry.id   AF-A0A1I1DVL4-F1
#
_cell.length_a   1.000
_cell.length_b   1.000
_cell.length_c   1.000
_cell.angle_alpha   90.00
_cell.angle_beta   90.00
_cell.angle_gamma   90.00
#
_symmetry.space_group_name_H-M   'P 1'
#
loop_
_entity.id
_entity.type
_entity.pdbx_description
1 polymer ?
#
loop_
_entity_poly.entity_id
_entity_poly.type
_entity_poly.pdbx_seq_one_letter_code
_entity_poly.pdbx_strand_id
1 'polypeptide(L)'
;MSTARQMDAKWNDSLGEMRALHDQLNIVAPQGNATQPTFKDAALKTLLDGIDTDNFIAWPELHEIDLRLIELMPDPMVGAQFAGRRSQASAASLASAAALETEFNKNGQTADGRKAVLAQLAKDMQAAATLRRVNRKARKELTGKLNRLALLLFAAPIAFLLLYWVFFGLAGAAGRLHIFLVVWFGVIGACMSRLIAIQGADIDYDDLVSGFSTWGIGVRLIFGGAAALVLYLMITGHLLGGDIFPAKEFSVFTRKIPAGKDWLVVVPSIDLAKLLVWSAIAGFSERLVPDQFTRLQGTLNKGAP
;
A
#
# COMPACT_ATOMS: atom_id res chain seq x y z
N MET A 1 -3.44 12.94 0.86
CA MET A 1 -3.58 13.87 2.00
C MET A 1 -5.03 14.17 2.39
N SER A 2 -6.02 14.08 1.48
CA SER A 2 -7.45 14.35 1.79
C SER A 2 -8.11 13.34 2.74
N THR A 3 -7.71 12.06 2.67
CA THR A 3 -8.31 10.98 3.47
C THR A 3 -7.89 10.97 4.94
N ALA A 4 -6.72 11.53 5.28
CA ALA A 4 -6.28 11.67 6.67
C ALA A 4 -7.11 12.75 7.39
N ARG A 5 -7.25 13.94 6.76
CA ARG A 5 -8.13 14.99 7.27
C ARG A 5 -9.59 14.57 7.38
N GLN A 6 -10.10 13.76 6.45
CA GLN A 6 -11.46 13.22 6.55
C GLN A 6 -11.64 12.22 7.70
N MET A 7 -10.61 11.43 8.01
CA MET A 7 -10.64 10.54 9.17
C MET A 7 -10.48 11.30 10.48
N ASP A 8 -9.63 12.32 10.53
CA ASP A 8 -9.48 13.20 11.70
C ASP A 8 -10.76 14.03 11.95
N ALA A 9 -11.44 14.45 10.89
CA ALA A 9 -12.74 15.11 11.00
C ALA A 9 -13.81 14.15 11.54
N LYS A 10 -13.93 12.95 10.95
CA LYS A 10 -14.83 11.91 11.47
C LYS A 10 -14.49 11.48 12.90
N TRP A 11 -13.21 11.55 13.27
CA TRP A 11 -12.71 11.26 14.62
C TRP A 11 -13.15 12.31 15.62
N ASN A 12 -13.00 13.59 15.29
CA ASN A 12 -13.49 14.69 16.11
C ASN A 12 -15.02 14.66 16.24
N ASP A 13 -15.72 14.28 15.17
CA ASP A 13 -17.17 14.08 15.20
C ASP A 13 -17.56 12.93 16.14
N SER A 14 -16.92 11.76 16.04
CA SER A 14 -17.21 10.63 16.95
C SER A 14 -16.84 10.92 18.41
N LEU A 15 -15.75 11.66 18.68
CA LEU A 15 -15.42 12.11 20.03
C LEU A 15 -16.46 13.11 20.56
N GLY A 16 -16.95 14.00 19.70
CA GLY A 16 -18.06 14.91 20.01
C GLY A 16 -19.33 14.14 20.34
N GLU A 17 -19.68 13.13 19.55
CA GLU A 17 -20.83 12.25 19.80
C GLU A 17 -20.68 11.47 21.11
N MET A 18 -19.49 10.93 21.43
CA MET A 18 -19.22 10.25 22.69
C MET A 18 -19.34 11.18 23.90
N ARG A 19 -18.85 12.42 23.79
CA ARG A 19 -19.03 13.45 24.83
C ARG A 19 -20.50 13.86 24.99
N ALA A 20 -21.23 14.02 23.89
CA ALA A 20 -22.66 14.33 23.92
C ALA A 20 -23.49 13.18 24.54
N LEU A 21 -23.15 11.92 24.22
CA LEU A 21 -23.74 10.73 24.83
C LEU A 21 -23.45 10.65 26.33
N HIS A 22 -22.20 10.93 26.72
CA HIS A 22 -21.80 11.05 28.12
C HIS A 22 -22.62 12.12 28.86
N ASP A 23 -22.79 13.29 28.27
CA ASP A 23 -23.55 14.38 28.86
C ASP A 23 -25.04 14.03 28.95
N GLN A 24 -25.62 13.39 27.94
CA GLN A 24 -26.99 12.88 27.98
C GLN A 24 -27.21 11.81 29.06
N LEU A 25 -26.25 10.89 29.24
CA LEU A 25 -26.29 9.89 30.31
C LEU A 25 -26.15 10.53 31.70
N ASN A 26 -25.50 11.70 31.80
CA ASN A 26 -25.42 12.51 33.02
C ASN A 26 -26.64 13.42 33.27
N ILE A 27 -27.49 13.69 32.27
CA ILE A 27 -28.67 14.58 32.42
C ILE A 27 -29.87 13.87 33.08
N VAL A 28 -29.85 12.54 33.24
CA VAL A 28 -30.83 11.84 34.10
C VAL A 28 -30.37 11.87 35.57
N ALA A 29 -30.16 13.08 36.10
CA ALA A 29 -30.06 13.30 37.53
C ALA A 29 -31.46 13.67 38.05
N PRO A 30 -31.94 13.05 39.15
CA PRO A 30 -33.19 13.48 39.78
C PRO A 30 -33.05 14.96 40.15
N GLN A 31 -34.06 15.77 39.83
CA GLN A 31 -34.11 17.17 40.27
C GLN A 31 -34.19 17.21 41.80
N GLY A 32 -33.03 17.32 42.44
CA GLY A 32 -32.90 17.35 43.89
C GLY A 32 -31.44 17.21 44.33
N ASN A 33 -30.81 18.36 44.61
CA ASN A 33 -29.45 18.56 45.15
C ASN A 33 -28.25 18.21 44.26
N ALA A 34 -27.49 19.27 43.97
CA ALA A 34 -26.21 19.28 43.27
C ALA A 34 -25.19 18.35 43.95
N THR A 35 -25.11 17.12 43.44
CA THR A 35 -23.95 16.25 43.59
C THR A 35 -23.37 16.06 42.20
N GLN A 36 -22.05 16.25 42.06
CA GLN A 36 -21.35 16.01 40.80
C GLN A 36 -21.75 14.62 40.24
N PRO A 37 -21.82 14.45 38.92
CA PRO A 37 -22.13 13.15 38.32
C PRO A 37 -21.19 12.10 38.91
N THR A 38 -21.74 11.22 39.73
CA THR A 38 -20.99 10.12 40.32
C THR A 38 -20.84 9.08 39.23
N PHE A 39 -19.67 9.08 38.58
CA PHE A 39 -19.29 7.99 37.69
C PHE A 39 -19.49 6.67 38.45
N LYS A 40 -20.42 5.85 37.98
CA LYS A 40 -20.63 4.51 38.56
C LYS A 40 -19.38 3.63 38.43
N ASP A 41 -18.51 3.94 37.46
CA ASP A 41 -17.21 3.30 37.29
C ASP A 41 -16.08 4.32 37.45
N ALA A 42 -15.42 4.30 38.62
CA ALA A 42 -14.26 5.14 38.91
C ALA A 42 -13.10 4.91 37.93
N ALA A 43 -12.97 3.70 37.39
CA ALA A 43 -11.91 3.36 36.44
C ALA A 43 -12.17 3.96 35.04
N LEU A 44 -13.44 4.07 34.62
CA LEU A 44 -13.79 4.78 33.39
C LEU A 44 -13.40 6.26 33.47
N LYS A 45 -13.63 6.90 34.61
CA LYS A 45 -13.23 8.28 34.86
C LYS A 45 -11.71 8.44 34.80
N THR A 46 -10.96 7.55 35.47
CA THR A 46 -9.49 7.57 35.43
C THR A 46 -8.95 7.39 34.01
N LEU A 47 -9.56 6.51 33.21
CA LEU A 47 -9.19 6.32 31.80
C LEU A 47 -9.48 7.57 30.97
N LEU A 48 -10.65 8.20 31.13
CA LEU A 48 -11.03 9.44 30.43
C LEU A 48 -10.14 10.62 30.79
N ASP A 49 -9.83 10.79 32.08
CA ASP A 49 -8.98 11.87 32.59
C ASP A 49 -7.50 11.69 32.16
N GLY A 50 -7.10 10.45 31.87
CA GLY A 50 -5.76 10.09 31.39
C GLY A 50 -5.56 10.21 29.88
N ILE A 51 -6.61 10.48 29.09
CA ILE A 51 -6.49 10.61 27.63
C ILE A 51 -5.81 11.95 27.31
N ASP A 52 -4.51 11.89 27.08
CA ASP A 52 -3.77 12.97 26.43
C ASP A 52 -4.16 12.99 24.93
N THR A 53 -4.92 14.01 24.52
CA THR A 53 -5.39 14.16 23.14
C THR A 53 -4.26 14.29 22.13
N ASP A 54 -3.04 14.62 22.58
CA ASP A 54 -1.88 14.76 21.71
C ASP A 54 -1.07 13.45 21.58
N ASN A 55 -1.33 12.44 22.43
CA ASN A 55 -0.57 11.19 22.44
C ASN A 55 -1.27 10.03 21.70
N PHE A 56 -0.59 9.57 20.64
CA PHE A 56 -1.05 8.58 19.67
C PHE A 56 -1.21 7.14 20.22
N ILE A 57 -0.87 6.91 21.50
CA ILE A 57 -0.78 5.58 22.14
C ILE A 57 -2.15 5.08 22.67
N ALA A 58 -3.16 5.95 22.76
CA ALA A 58 -4.43 5.67 23.45
C ALA A 58 -5.40 4.69 22.73
N TRP A 59 -5.03 4.00 21.64
CA TRP A 59 -5.99 3.14 20.90
C TRP A 59 -6.50 1.93 21.70
N PRO A 60 -5.66 1.18 22.44
CA PRO A 60 -6.12 0.15 23.36
C PRO A 60 -6.98 0.72 24.50
N GLU A 61 -6.61 1.88 25.03
CA GLU A 61 -7.33 2.54 26.13
C GLU A 61 -8.72 3.02 25.68
N LEU A 62 -8.81 3.60 24.48
CA LEU A 62 -10.07 3.96 23.82
C LEU A 62 -10.96 2.75 23.56
N HIS A 63 -10.37 1.60 23.20
CA HIS A 63 -11.13 0.36 23.07
C HIS A 63 -11.78 -0.03 24.39
N GLU A 64 -10.98 0.03 25.45
CA GLU A 64 -11.40 -0.38 26.77
C GLU A 64 -12.51 0.54 27.29
N ILE A 65 -12.37 1.84 27.06
CA ILE A 65 -13.42 2.83 27.34
C ILE A 65 -14.70 2.48 26.57
N ASP A 66 -14.59 2.18 25.27
CA ASP A 66 -15.75 1.86 24.43
C ASP A 66 -16.47 0.59 24.90
N LEU A 67 -15.72 -0.45 25.27
CA LEU A 67 -16.28 -1.69 25.82
C LEU A 67 -16.98 -1.46 27.17
N ARG A 68 -16.37 -0.68 28.07
CA ARG A 68 -16.97 -0.31 29.35
C ARG A 68 -18.23 0.54 29.17
N LEU A 69 -18.24 1.43 28.18
CA LEU A 69 -19.38 2.27 27.86
C LEU A 69 -20.56 1.44 27.32
N ILE A 70 -20.29 0.40 26.52
CA ILE A 70 -21.31 -0.57 26.08
C ILE A 70 -21.91 -1.32 27.26
N GLU A 71 -21.10 -1.72 28.24
CA GLU A 71 -21.57 -2.42 29.45
C GLU A 71 -22.53 -1.57 30.28
N LEU A 72 -22.24 -0.28 30.42
CA LEU A 72 -23.06 0.69 31.17
C LEU A 72 -24.29 1.21 30.39
N MET A 73 -24.38 0.93 29.08
CA MET A 73 -25.40 1.50 28.21
C MET A 73 -26.82 1.00 28.55
N PRO A 74 -27.85 1.87 28.57
CA PRO A 74 -29.24 1.46 28.66
C PRO A 74 -29.65 0.63 27.45
N ASP A 75 -30.44 -0.40 27.69
CA ASP A 75 -30.91 -1.33 26.65
C ASP A 75 -31.50 -0.70 25.37
N PRO A 76 -32.38 0.33 25.42
CA PRO A 76 -32.90 0.94 24.20
C PRO A 76 -31.81 1.62 23.36
N MET A 77 -30.73 2.07 23.98
CA MET A 77 -29.60 2.71 23.27
C MET A 77 -28.70 1.67 22.60
N VAL A 78 -28.61 0.45 23.15
CA VAL A 78 -27.81 -0.65 22.58
C VAL A 78 -28.30 -0.99 21.16
N GLY A 79 -29.62 -1.03 20.95
CA GLY A 79 -30.20 -1.29 19.62
C GLY A 79 -29.88 -0.20 18.60
N ALA A 80 -30.01 1.07 19.00
CA ALA A 80 -29.69 2.21 18.15
C ALA A 80 -28.19 2.24 17.78
N GLN A 81 -27.31 2.03 18.76
CA GLN A 81 -25.86 1.96 18.55
C GLN A 81 -25.47 0.76 17.67
N PHE A 82 -26.09 -0.39 17.87
CA PHE A 82 -25.85 -1.56 17.02
C PHE A 82 -26.21 -1.27 15.55
N ALA A 83 -27.38 -0.67 15.29
CA ALA A 83 -27.78 -0.31 13.94
C ALA A 83 -26.79 0.68 13.28
N GLY A 84 -26.35 1.69 14.03
CA GLY A 84 -25.36 2.67 13.57
C GLY A 84 -24.01 2.03 13.24
N ARG A 85 -23.45 1.26 14.18
CA ARG A 85 -22.16 0.57 14.00
C ARG A 85 -22.20 -0.49 12.92
N ARG A 86 -23.32 -1.20 12.79
CA ARG A 86 -23.52 -2.16 11.70
C ARG A 86 -23.47 -1.48 10.33
N SER A 87 -24.14 -0.33 10.18
CA SER A 87 -24.06 0.45 8.94
C SER A 87 -22.61 0.83 8.61
N GLN A 88 -21.85 1.27 9.63
CA GLN A 88 -20.42 1.58 9.47
C GLN A 88 -19.59 0.34 9.14
N ALA A 89 -19.86 -0.80 9.79
CA ALA A 89 -19.15 -2.06 9.57
C ALA A 89 -19.40 -2.60 8.15
N SER A 90 -20.65 -2.54 7.68
CA SER A 90 -21.03 -2.89 6.31
C SER A 90 -20.39 -1.96 5.28
N ALA A 91 -20.36 -0.65 5.53
CA ALA A 91 -19.65 0.32 4.68
C ALA A 91 -18.14 0.06 4.64
N ALA A 92 -17.59 -0.51 5.71
CA ALA A 92 -16.20 -0.95 5.81
C ALA A 92 -15.97 -2.39 5.31
N SER A 93 -17.00 -3.06 4.78
CA SER A 93 -16.95 -4.44 4.27
C SER A 93 -16.45 -5.48 5.28
N LEU A 94 -16.80 -5.32 6.57
CA LEU A 94 -16.51 -6.32 7.60
C LEU A 94 -17.38 -7.57 7.41
N ALA A 95 -16.74 -8.73 7.20
CA ALA A 95 -17.43 -10.00 6.99
C ALA A 95 -18.30 -10.42 8.19
N SER A 96 -17.90 -10.05 9.42
CA SER A 96 -18.64 -10.40 10.64
C SER A 96 -19.95 -9.62 10.82
N ALA A 97 -20.16 -8.51 10.11
CA ALA A 97 -21.32 -7.65 10.30
C ALA A 97 -22.66 -8.36 10.07
N ALA A 98 -22.75 -9.23 9.04
CA ALA A 98 -23.97 -9.98 8.72
C ALA A 98 -24.22 -11.14 9.70
N ALA A 99 -23.15 -11.81 10.14
CA ALA A 99 -23.24 -12.88 11.13
C ALA A 99 -23.71 -12.34 12.48
N LEU A 100 -23.12 -11.22 12.93
CA LEU A 100 -23.46 -10.56 14.19
C LEU A 100 -24.87 -9.95 14.17
N GLU A 101 -25.39 -9.52 13.03
CA GLU A 101 -26.81 -9.13 12.93
C GLU A 101 -27.74 -10.31 13.22
N THR A 102 -27.46 -11.46 12.61
CA THR A 102 -28.27 -12.66 12.83
C THR A 102 -28.22 -13.07 14.30
N GLU A 103 -27.04 -12.97 14.92
CA GLU A 103 -26.86 -13.22 16.34
C GLU A 103 -27.57 -12.18 17.21
N PHE A 104 -27.54 -10.91 16.84
CA PHE A 104 -28.26 -9.84 17.54
C PHE A 104 -29.77 -10.09 17.53
N ASN A 105 -30.32 -10.55 16.41
CA ASN A 105 -31.76 -10.86 16.31
C ASN A 105 -32.15 -12.12 17.09
N LYS A 106 -31.25 -13.11 17.21
CA LYS A 106 -31.47 -14.36 17.95
C LYS A 106 -31.30 -14.20 19.46
N ASN A 107 -30.13 -13.69 19.88
CA ASN A 107 -29.75 -13.50 21.28
C ASN A 107 -30.30 -12.19 21.86
N GLY A 108 -30.87 -11.33 21.02
CA GLY A 108 -31.42 -10.04 21.40
C GLY A 108 -32.72 -10.09 22.18
N GLN A 109 -33.10 -11.23 22.76
CA GLN A 109 -34.19 -11.30 23.73
C GLN A 109 -33.74 -10.89 25.14
N THR A 110 -32.43 -10.93 25.43
CA THR A 110 -31.85 -10.49 26.70
C THR A 110 -31.03 -9.22 26.51
N ALA A 111 -31.08 -8.32 27.50
CA ALA A 111 -30.29 -7.08 27.47
C ALA A 111 -28.77 -7.39 27.44
N ASP A 112 -28.34 -8.39 28.20
CA ASP A 112 -26.94 -8.80 28.27
C ASP A 112 -26.47 -9.42 26.93
N GLY A 113 -27.32 -10.20 26.26
CA GLY A 113 -27.04 -10.74 24.92
C GLY A 113 -26.84 -9.64 23.88
N ARG A 114 -27.69 -8.61 23.87
CA ARG A 114 -27.54 -7.46 22.94
C ARG A 114 -26.23 -6.72 23.19
N LYS A 115 -25.88 -6.49 24.46
CA LYS A 115 -24.61 -5.84 24.83
C LYS A 115 -23.40 -6.67 24.41
N ALA A 116 -23.43 -7.98 24.61
CA ALA A 116 -22.35 -8.87 24.19
C ALA A 116 -22.11 -8.83 22.68
N VAL A 117 -23.17 -8.89 21.87
CA VAL A 117 -23.07 -8.82 20.41
C VAL A 117 -22.56 -7.44 19.94
N LEU A 118 -23.02 -6.36 20.57
CA LEU A 118 -22.51 -5.01 20.30
C LEU A 118 -21.02 -4.88 20.64
N ALA A 119 -20.59 -5.43 21.79
CA ALA A 119 -19.20 -5.45 22.20
C ALA A 119 -18.33 -6.26 21.23
N GLN A 120 -18.82 -7.38 20.71
CA GLN A 120 -18.11 -8.16 19.70
C GLN A 120 -17.97 -7.38 18.38
N LEU A 121 -19.03 -6.70 17.92
CA LEU A 121 -18.96 -5.85 16.74
C LEU A 121 -17.93 -4.73 16.91
N ALA A 122 -17.88 -4.11 18.09
CA ALA A 122 -16.89 -3.09 18.44
C ALA A 122 -15.45 -3.63 18.36
N LYS A 123 -15.20 -4.82 18.92
CA LYS A 123 -13.91 -5.52 18.83
C LYS A 123 -13.48 -5.76 17.40
N ASP A 124 -14.38 -6.29 16.56
CA ASP A 124 -14.08 -6.59 15.16
C ASP A 124 -13.77 -5.32 14.35
N MET A 125 -14.56 -4.25 14.55
CA MET A 125 -14.32 -2.95 13.92
C MET A 125 -12.96 -2.38 14.31
N GLN A 126 -12.59 -2.49 15.60
CA GLN A 126 -11.31 -2.02 16.08
C GLN A 126 -10.13 -2.87 15.57
N ALA A 127 -10.28 -4.19 15.54
CA ALA A 127 -9.28 -5.09 14.96
C ALA A 127 -9.03 -4.71 13.49
N ALA A 128 -10.10 -4.50 12.71
CA ALA A 128 -9.98 -4.06 11.32
C ALA A 128 -9.33 -2.67 11.18
N ALA A 129 -9.68 -1.71 12.05
CA ALA A 129 -9.06 -0.39 12.06
C ALA A 129 -7.56 -0.47 12.39
N THR A 130 -7.17 -1.31 13.35
CA THR A 130 -5.78 -1.54 13.76
C THR A 130 -4.99 -2.16 12.62
N LEU A 131 -5.53 -3.21 11.99
CA LEU A 131 -4.91 -3.86 10.83
C LEU A 131 -4.67 -2.86 9.69
N ARG A 132 -5.68 -2.04 9.34
CA ARG A 132 -5.55 -1.00 8.30
C ARG A 132 -4.42 -0.02 8.61
N ARG A 133 -4.20 0.32 9.88
CA ARG A 133 -3.14 1.25 10.29
C ARG A 133 -1.76 0.60 10.23
N VAL A 134 -1.64 -0.62 10.72
CA VAL A 134 -0.41 -1.41 10.59
C VAL A 134 -0.04 -1.55 9.12
N ASN A 135 -1.01 -1.88 8.26
CA ASN A 135 -0.83 -1.96 6.81
C ASN A 135 -0.37 -0.63 6.21
N ARG A 136 -0.95 0.50 6.62
CA ARG A 136 -0.51 1.83 6.15
C ARG A 136 0.93 2.15 6.58
N LYS A 137 1.30 1.87 7.84
CA LYS A 137 2.68 2.09 8.33
C LYS A 137 3.66 1.20 7.57
N ALA A 138 3.35 -0.08 7.42
CA ALA A 138 4.15 -1.03 6.66
C ALA A 138 4.30 -0.60 5.18
N ARG A 139 3.22 -0.20 4.52
CA ARG A 139 3.26 0.33 3.14
C ARG A 139 4.13 1.58 3.04
N LYS A 140 4.06 2.51 4.01
CA LYS A 140 4.89 3.74 4.01
C LYS A 140 6.37 3.39 4.15
N GLU A 141 6.71 2.48 5.05
CA GLU A 141 8.10 2.06 5.28
C GLU A 141 8.67 1.31 4.07
N LEU A 142 7.90 0.38 3.51
CA LEU A 142 8.28 -0.36 2.30
C LEU A 142 8.43 0.56 1.09
N THR A 143 7.50 1.50 0.89
CA THR A 143 7.60 2.52 -0.17
C THR A 143 8.86 3.36 0.03
N GLY A 144 9.19 3.75 1.27
CA GLY A 144 10.42 4.50 1.56
C GLY A 144 11.70 3.72 1.29
N LYS A 145 11.75 2.42 1.64
CA LYS A 145 12.88 1.53 1.32
C LYS A 145 13.03 1.36 -0.19
N LEU A 146 11.94 1.11 -0.91
CA LEU A 146 11.96 0.94 -2.36
C LEU A 146 12.25 2.22 -3.11
N ASN A 147 11.78 3.38 -2.65
CA ASN A 147 12.11 4.65 -3.27
C ASN A 147 13.60 4.96 -3.12
N ARG A 148 14.22 4.66 -1.97
CA ARG A 148 15.68 4.75 -1.79
C ARG A 148 16.41 3.77 -2.71
N LEU A 149 15.93 2.53 -2.82
CA LEU A 149 16.51 1.54 -3.72
C LEU A 149 16.41 2.00 -5.18
N ALA A 150 15.26 2.49 -5.61
CA ALA A 150 15.04 3.01 -6.96
C ALA A 150 15.94 4.22 -7.23
N LEU A 151 16.06 5.15 -6.27
CA LEU A 151 16.96 6.29 -6.38
C LEU A 151 18.41 5.84 -6.54
N LEU A 152 18.87 4.91 -5.70
CA LEU A 152 20.20 4.32 -5.82
C LEU A 152 20.38 3.62 -7.16
N LEU A 153 19.35 2.91 -7.61
CA LEU A 153 19.31 2.29 -8.91
C LEU A 153 19.56 3.38 -9.95
N PHE A 154 18.69 4.37 -10.12
CA PHE A 154 18.87 5.41 -11.15
C PHE A 154 20.16 6.23 -11.02
N ALA A 155 20.61 6.55 -9.81
CA ALA A 155 21.76 7.42 -9.57
C ALA A 155 23.11 6.72 -9.81
N ALA A 156 23.27 5.45 -9.38
CA ALA A 156 24.52 4.70 -9.52
C ALA A 156 25.08 4.60 -10.95
N PRO A 157 24.33 4.24 -11.99
CA PRO A 157 24.82 4.13 -13.37
C PRO A 157 25.12 5.50 -13.96
N ILE A 158 24.39 6.54 -13.57
CA ILE A 158 24.65 7.91 -14.02
C ILE A 158 25.97 8.36 -13.42
N ALA A 159 26.17 8.17 -12.12
CA ALA A 159 27.43 8.45 -11.45
C ALA A 159 28.59 7.63 -12.05
N PHE A 160 28.37 6.34 -12.33
CA PHE A 160 29.34 5.47 -12.98
C PHE A 160 29.69 5.95 -14.40
N LEU A 161 28.71 6.34 -15.21
CA LEU A 161 28.92 6.86 -16.56
C LEU A 161 29.66 8.21 -16.53
N LEU A 162 29.33 9.09 -15.58
CA LEU A 162 30.02 10.37 -15.39
C LEU A 162 31.47 10.13 -14.96
N LEU A 163 31.71 9.24 -14.01
CA LEU A 163 33.04 8.87 -13.56
C LEU A 163 33.84 8.27 -14.72
N TYR A 164 33.27 7.31 -15.43
CA TYR A 164 33.90 6.69 -16.60
C TYR A 164 34.24 7.75 -17.66
N TRP A 165 33.34 8.69 -17.91
CA TRP A 165 33.57 9.78 -18.85
C TRP A 165 34.74 10.68 -18.44
N VAL A 166 34.84 11.04 -17.16
CA VAL A 166 35.95 11.86 -16.62
C VAL A 166 37.31 11.16 -16.79
N PHE A 167 37.38 9.85 -16.54
CA PHE A 167 38.66 9.12 -16.56
C PHE A 167 39.07 8.61 -17.95
N PHE A 168 38.11 8.25 -18.81
CA PHE A 168 38.38 7.52 -20.06
C PHE A 168 37.89 8.23 -21.33
N GLY A 169 37.12 9.32 -21.21
CA GLY A 169 36.56 10.08 -22.33
C GLY A 169 35.39 9.37 -23.05
N LEU A 170 34.57 10.16 -23.76
CA LEU A 170 33.31 9.71 -24.37
C LEU A 170 33.51 8.75 -25.56
N ALA A 171 34.62 8.89 -26.30
CA ALA A 171 34.80 8.29 -27.63
C ALA A 171 35.08 6.77 -27.61
N GLY A 172 35.58 6.21 -26.50
CA GLY A 172 35.87 4.77 -26.36
C GLY A 172 34.96 4.00 -25.41
N ALA A 173 34.15 4.71 -24.61
CA ALA A 173 33.26 4.15 -23.58
C ALA A 173 32.06 3.39 -24.17
N ALA A 174 31.46 4.04 -25.16
CA ALA A 174 30.18 3.75 -25.77
C ALA A 174 30.00 2.28 -26.18
N GLY A 175 30.96 1.75 -26.95
CA GLY A 175 30.88 0.41 -27.51
C GLY A 175 31.09 -0.71 -26.50
N ARG A 176 31.67 -0.45 -25.34
CA ARG A 176 31.96 -1.48 -24.33
C ARG A 176 30.87 -1.60 -23.27
N LEU A 177 30.03 -0.58 -23.13
CA LEU A 177 29.03 -0.48 -22.06
C LEU A 177 27.63 -0.95 -22.48
N HIS A 178 27.38 -1.32 -23.74
CA HIS A 178 26.04 -1.69 -24.20
C HIS A 178 25.45 -2.89 -23.43
N ILE A 179 26.23 -3.93 -23.13
CA ILE A 179 25.77 -5.08 -22.31
C ILE A 179 25.40 -4.61 -20.89
N PHE A 180 26.22 -3.74 -20.29
CA PHE A 180 25.91 -3.16 -18.99
C PHE A 180 24.58 -2.42 -19.01
N LEU A 181 24.34 -1.59 -20.04
CA LEU A 181 23.09 -0.83 -20.19
C LEU A 181 21.87 -1.73 -20.41
N VAL A 182 22.02 -2.83 -21.17
CA VAL A 182 20.96 -3.83 -21.37
C VAL A 182 20.52 -4.43 -20.04
N VAL A 183 21.47 -4.99 -19.28
CA VAL A 183 21.20 -5.61 -17.98
C VAL A 183 20.58 -4.56 -17.06
N TRP A 184 21.17 -3.37 -17.05
CA TRP A 184 20.73 -2.25 -16.24
C TRP A 184 19.27 -1.82 -16.52
N PHE A 185 18.90 -1.64 -17.80
CA PHE A 185 17.53 -1.30 -18.17
C PHE A 185 16.55 -2.44 -17.86
N GLY A 186 16.99 -3.70 -17.95
CA GLY A 186 16.23 -4.85 -17.43
C GLY A 186 15.96 -4.76 -15.92
N VAL A 187 16.98 -4.43 -15.14
CA VAL A 187 16.85 -4.23 -13.69
C VAL A 187 15.90 -3.06 -13.37
N ILE A 188 15.99 -1.94 -14.11
CA ILE A 188 15.03 -0.82 -13.99
C ILE A 188 13.60 -1.29 -14.31
N GLY A 189 13.40 -2.05 -15.38
CA GLY A 189 12.10 -2.58 -15.77
C GLY A 189 11.45 -3.41 -14.66
N ALA A 190 12.23 -4.30 -14.04
CA ALA A 190 11.78 -5.09 -12.89
C ALA A 190 11.48 -4.21 -11.66
N CYS A 191 12.29 -3.19 -11.40
CA CYS A 191 12.05 -2.23 -10.32
C CYS A 191 10.73 -1.45 -10.52
N MET A 192 10.49 -0.96 -11.74
CA MET A 192 9.27 -0.23 -12.10
C MET A 192 8.01 -1.12 -11.97
N SER A 193 8.10 -2.37 -12.41
CA SER A 193 7.05 -3.38 -12.21
C SER A 193 6.67 -3.52 -10.73
N ARG A 194 7.66 -3.46 -9.83
CA ARG A 194 7.39 -3.50 -8.39
C ARG A 194 6.80 -2.23 -7.80
N LEU A 195 7.22 -1.06 -8.26
CA LEU A 195 6.65 0.21 -7.82
C LEU A 195 5.15 0.30 -8.19
N ILE A 196 4.79 -0.11 -9.40
CA ILE A 196 3.38 -0.13 -9.85
C ILE A 196 2.56 -1.11 -9.01
N ALA A 197 3.11 -2.29 -8.71
CA ALA A 197 2.42 -3.30 -7.91
C ALA A 197 2.05 -2.82 -6.50
N ILE A 198 2.88 -1.99 -5.87
CA ILE A 198 2.57 -1.43 -4.53
C ILE A 198 1.51 -0.34 -4.60
N GLN A 199 1.52 0.44 -5.68
CA GLN A 199 0.56 1.51 -5.87
C GLN A 199 -0.84 0.97 -6.18
N GLY A 200 -0.92 -0.14 -6.92
CA GLY A 200 -2.18 -0.65 -7.47
C GLY A 200 -2.93 -1.68 -6.65
N ALA A 201 -2.34 -2.25 -5.59
CA ALA A 201 -2.92 -3.43 -4.96
C ALA A 201 -3.35 -3.22 -3.50
N ASP A 202 -4.55 -3.71 -3.19
CA ASP A 202 -4.99 -3.96 -1.82
C ASP A 202 -4.40 -5.28 -1.34
N ILE A 203 -3.07 -5.30 -1.23
CA ILE A 203 -2.31 -6.49 -0.84
C ILE A 203 -2.52 -6.72 0.66
N ASP A 204 -2.81 -7.97 1.00
CA ASP A 204 -2.86 -8.46 2.38
C ASP A 204 -1.49 -8.26 3.06
N TYR A 205 -1.51 -8.14 4.39
CA TYR A 205 -0.29 -7.86 5.15
C TYR A 205 0.77 -8.94 4.95
N ASP A 206 0.37 -10.20 4.97
CA ASP A 206 1.29 -11.34 4.89
C ASP A 206 1.94 -11.45 3.50
N ASP A 207 1.16 -11.16 2.44
CA ASP A 207 1.67 -11.05 1.06
C ASP A 207 2.61 -9.84 0.90
N LEU A 208 2.34 -8.75 1.63
CA LEU A 208 3.17 -7.56 1.63
C LEU A 208 4.50 -7.80 2.38
N VAL A 209 4.50 -8.57 3.46
CA VAL A 209 5.72 -8.84 4.24
C VAL A 209 6.57 -9.89 3.54
N SER A 210 5.98 -11.02 3.13
CA SER A 210 6.68 -12.10 2.45
C SER A 210 7.18 -11.69 1.07
N GLY A 211 6.32 -11.02 0.29
CA GLY A 211 6.61 -10.62 -1.09
C GLY A 211 7.54 -9.41 -1.25
N PHE A 212 7.80 -8.67 -0.18
CA PHE A 212 8.70 -7.50 -0.18
C PHE A 212 9.88 -7.64 0.79
N SER A 213 10.21 -8.88 1.18
CA SER A 213 11.52 -9.20 1.73
C SER A 213 12.63 -8.62 0.83
N THR A 214 13.64 -8.02 1.46
CA THR A 214 14.80 -7.42 0.76
C THR A 214 15.49 -8.43 -0.14
N TRP A 215 15.52 -9.70 0.27
CA TRP A 215 16.04 -10.81 -0.53
C TRP A 215 15.18 -11.06 -1.78
N GLY A 216 13.86 -11.12 -1.61
CA GLY A 216 12.93 -11.31 -2.72
C GLY A 216 13.03 -10.18 -3.76
N ILE A 217 13.22 -8.94 -3.31
CA ILE A 217 13.45 -7.79 -4.21
C ILE A 217 14.75 -7.96 -5.00
N GLY A 218 15.85 -8.36 -4.32
CA GLY A 218 17.15 -8.57 -4.96
C GLY A 218 17.13 -9.66 -6.02
N VAL A 219 16.59 -10.84 -5.69
CA VAL A 219 16.46 -11.96 -6.64
C VAL A 219 15.67 -11.53 -7.88
N ARG A 220 14.58 -10.79 -7.67
CA ARG A 220 13.70 -10.32 -8.73
C ARG A 220 14.38 -9.34 -9.69
N LEU A 221 15.14 -8.39 -9.14
CA LEU A 221 15.96 -7.46 -9.92
C LEU A 221 16.98 -8.20 -10.79
N ILE A 222 17.64 -9.23 -10.24
CA ILE A 222 18.59 -10.07 -10.98
C ILE A 222 17.90 -10.78 -12.15
N PHE A 223 16.72 -11.36 -11.93
CA PHE A 223 15.94 -11.99 -12.99
C PHE A 223 15.53 -11.00 -14.09
N GLY A 224 15.17 -9.76 -13.73
CA GLY A 224 14.90 -8.70 -14.70
C GLY A 224 16.09 -8.39 -15.61
N GLY A 225 17.30 -8.31 -15.02
CA GLY A 225 18.55 -8.15 -15.76
C GLY A 225 18.88 -9.36 -16.64
N ALA A 226 18.68 -10.58 -16.11
CA ALA A 226 18.90 -11.82 -16.85
C ALA A 226 17.94 -11.96 -18.04
N ALA A 227 16.67 -11.61 -17.87
CA ALA A 227 15.67 -11.62 -18.95
C ALA A 227 16.04 -10.65 -20.07
N ALA A 228 16.50 -9.44 -19.72
CA ALA A 228 17.02 -8.48 -20.69
C ALA A 228 18.27 -9.00 -21.42
N LEU A 229 19.17 -9.70 -20.71
CA LEU A 229 20.35 -10.31 -21.31
C LEU A 229 19.98 -11.42 -22.31
N VAL A 230 19.02 -12.29 -21.95
CA VAL A 230 18.52 -13.34 -22.86
C VAL A 230 17.91 -12.71 -24.11
N LEU A 231 17.06 -11.68 -23.95
CA LEU A 231 16.49 -10.94 -25.07
C LEU A 231 17.58 -10.33 -25.97
N TYR A 232 18.60 -9.73 -25.38
CA TYR A 232 19.75 -9.19 -26.11
C TYR A 232 20.47 -10.27 -26.92
N LEU A 233 20.67 -11.47 -26.36
CA LEU A 233 21.27 -12.59 -27.08
C LEU A 233 20.37 -13.08 -28.22
N MET A 234 19.04 -13.10 -28.04
CA MET A 234 18.10 -13.46 -29.11
C MET A 234 18.14 -12.47 -30.28
N ILE A 235 18.21 -11.17 -29.97
CA ILE A 235 18.33 -10.11 -30.99
C ILE A 235 19.69 -10.22 -31.70
N THR A 236 20.78 -10.37 -30.94
CA THR A 236 22.14 -10.48 -31.49
C THR A 236 22.32 -11.75 -32.33
N GLY A 237 21.69 -12.84 -31.92
CA GLY A 237 21.62 -14.11 -32.65
C GLY A 237 20.70 -14.08 -33.87
N HIS A 238 20.09 -12.92 -34.20
CA HIS A 238 19.15 -12.75 -35.30
C HIS A 238 17.92 -13.67 -35.22
N LEU A 239 17.58 -14.13 -34.00
CA LEU A 239 16.40 -14.95 -33.74
C LEU A 239 15.12 -14.09 -33.74
N LEU A 240 15.27 -12.82 -33.39
CA LEU A 240 14.24 -11.79 -33.47
C LEU A 240 14.67 -10.75 -34.51
N GLY A 241 13.80 -10.45 -35.46
CA GLY A 241 14.06 -9.50 -36.55
C GLY A 241 12.82 -8.68 -36.92
N GLY A 242 13.04 -7.57 -37.61
CA GLY A 242 12.01 -6.62 -38.05
C GLY A 242 12.31 -5.19 -37.62
N ASP A 243 11.59 -4.21 -38.18
CA ASP A 243 11.91 -2.79 -38.03
C ASP A 243 11.79 -2.26 -36.59
N ILE A 244 11.05 -2.97 -35.72
CA ILE A 244 10.86 -2.63 -34.31
C ILE A 244 12.04 -3.15 -33.46
N PHE A 245 12.74 -4.17 -33.94
CA PHE A 245 13.94 -4.71 -33.31
C PHE A 245 15.17 -3.97 -33.83
N PRO A 246 16.22 -3.87 -33.02
CA PRO A 246 17.39 -3.11 -33.42
C PRO A 246 18.20 -3.96 -34.41
N ALA A 247 18.73 -3.34 -35.47
CA ALA A 247 19.22 -4.08 -36.62
C ALA A 247 20.66 -4.58 -36.45
N LYS A 248 21.67 -3.71 -36.28
CA LYS A 248 23.10 -4.13 -36.25
C LYS A 248 24.07 -3.21 -35.49
N GLU A 249 23.72 -1.98 -35.11
CA GLU A 249 24.68 -1.00 -34.55
C GLU A 249 24.45 -0.66 -33.06
N PHE A 250 24.46 -1.66 -32.19
CA PHE A 250 24.25 -1.46 -30.74
C PHE A 250 25.48 -0.91 -30.00
N SER A 251 26.68 -1.02 -30.59
CA SER A 251 27.93 -0.51 -30.03
C SER A 251 28.13 1.00 -30.24
N VAL A 252 27.36 1.60 -31.13
CA VAL A 252 27.44 3.04 -31.40
C VAL A 252 26.49 3.74 -30.44
N PHE A 253 27.04 4.33 -29.36
CA PHE A 253 26.19 5.04 -28.39
C PHE A 253 25.61 6.31 -28.97
N THR A 254 26.31 6.96 -29.91
CA THR A 254 25.91 8.25 -30.46
C THR A 254 26.08 8.32 -31.96
N ARG A 255 25.06 8.80 -32.66
CA ARG A 255 25.16 9.21 -34.06
C ARG A 255 25.36 10.72 -34.10
N LYS A 256 26.36 11.16 -34.85
CA LYS A 256 26.55 12.56 -35.21
C LYS A 256 25.56 12.89 -36.33
N ILE A 257 24.61 13.77 -36.06
CA ILE A 257 23.71 14.30 -37.09
C ILE A 257 24.22 15.70 -37.46
N PRO A 258 24.46 15.99 -38.76
CA PRO A 258 24.82 17.32 -39.19
C PRO A 258 23.63 18.25 -38.94
N ALA A 259 23.77 19.20 -38.01
CA ALA A 259 22.77 20.22 -37.75
C ALA A 259 23.34 21.58 -38.19
N GLY A 260 23.15 21.90 -39.47
CA GLY A 260 23.63 23.15 -40.05
C GLY A 260 25.15 23.33 -39.97
N LYS A 261 25.60 24.59 -39.90
CA LYS A 261 27.01 24.97 -40.13
C LYS A 261 27.94 24.77 -38.93
N ASP A 262 27.44 24.75 -37.68
CA ASP A 262 28.34 24.80 -36.50
C ASP A 262 27.90 24.00 -35.26
N TRP A 263 26.84 23.16 -35.30
CA TRP A 263 26.51 22.31 -34.15
C TRP A 263 26.29 20.84 -34.55
N LEU A 264 27.07 19.96 -33.94
CA LEU A 264 26.90 18.51 -34.03
C LEU A 264 25.96 18.08 -32.91
N VAL A 265 24.75 17.64 -33.23
CA VAL A 265 23.91 16.95 -32.24
C VAL A 265 24.41 15.53 -32.12
N VAL A 266 24.81 15.19 -30.90
CA VAL A 266 25.19 13.85 -30.51
C VAL A 266 23.93 13.19 -29.94
N VAL A 267 23.25 12.39 -30.75
CA VAL A 267 21.98 11.71 -30.39
C VAL A 267 22.23 10.22 -30.19
N PRO A 268 21.54 9.53 -29.26
CA PRO A 268 21.66 8.08 -29.14
C PRO A 268 21.39 7.35 -30.47
N SER A 269 22.12 6.27 -30.75
CA SER A 269 21.80 5.42 -31.91
C SER A 269 20.38 4.88 -31.78
N ILE A 270 19.66 4.86 -32.91
CA ILE A 270 18.28 4.33 -32.99
C ILE A 270 18.23 2.88 -32.52
N ASP A 271 19.23 2.08 -32.91
CA ASP A 271 19.33 0.67 -32.53
C ASP A 271 19.57 0.50 -31.03
N LEU A 272 20.42 1.34 -30.43
CA LEU A 272 20.63 1.33 -28.99
C LEU A 272 19.35 1.73 -28.25
N ALA A 273 18.66 2.78 -28.69
CA ALA A 273 17.42 3.21 -28.04
C ALA A 273 16.35 2.11 -28.06
N LYS A 274 16.13 1.46 -29.21
CA LYS A 274 15.22 0.30 -29.33
C LYS A 274 15.64 -0.83 -28.39
N LEU A 275 16.94 -1.15 -28.34
CA LEU A 275 17.46 -2.20 -27.46
C LEU A 275 17.18 -1.91 -25.98
N LEU A 276 17.38 -0.66 -25.52
CA LEU A 276 17.14 -0.27 -24.14
C LEU A 276 15.65 -0.34 -23.77
N VAL A 277 14.76 0.06 -24.68
CA VAL A 277 13.30 -0.06 -24.49
C VAL A 277 12.90 -1.53 -24.33
N TRP A 278 13.36 -2.39 -25.25
CA TRP A 278 13.04 -3.82 -25.19
C TRP A 278 13.64 -4.51 -23.95
N SER A 279 14.84 -4.09 -23.53
CA SER A 279 15.48 -4.59 -22.30
C SER A 279 14.64 -4.24 -21.07
N ALA A 280 14.12 -3.01 -20.98
CA ALA A 280 13.23 -2.60 -19.90
C ALA A 280 11.90 -3.37 -19.92
N ILE A 281 11.31 -3.60 -21.10
CA ILE A 281 10.09 -4.40 -21.25
C ILE A 281 10.33 -5.86 -20.82
N ALA A 282 11.45 -6.45 -21.19
CA ALA A 282 11.81 -7.80 -20.77
C ALA A 282 11.98 -7.91 -19.25
N GLY A 283 12.60 -6.91 -18.61
CA GLY A 283 12.67 -6.83 -17.16
C GLY A 283 11.31 -6.66 -16.49
N PHE A 284 10.39 -5.96 -17.14
CA PHE A 284 9.02 -5.74 -16.65
C PHE A 284 8.13 -6.99 -16.74
N SER A 285 8.38 -7.86 -17.72
CA SER A 285 7.50 -8.99 -18.08
C SER A 285 7.46 -10.14 -17.07
N GLU A 286 8.42 -10.21 -16.16
CA GLU A 286 8.50 -11.18 -15.07
C GLU A 286 7.23 -11.19 -14.19
N ARG A 287 6.48 -10.09 -14.20
CA ARG A 287 5.19 -9.99 -13.52
C ARG A 287 3.98 -10.13 -14.45
N LEU A 288 4.14 -9.83 -15.73
CA LEU A 288 3.07 -9.96 -16.72
C LEU A 288 2.62 -11.42 -16.79
N VAL A 289 3.54 -12.38 -16.79
CA VAL A 289 3.17 -13.79 -16.92
C VAL A 289 2.33 -14.30 -15.74
N PRO A 290 2.75 -14.19 -14.47
CA PRO A 290 1.92 -14.63 -13.34
C PRO A 290 0.62 -13.83 -13.19
N ASP A 291 0.64 -12.51 -13.39
CA ASP A 291 -0.56 -11.68 -13.22
C ASP A 291 -1.63 -11.99 -14.29
N GLN A 292 -1.24 -12.36 -15.52
CA GLN A 292 -2.20 -12.84 -16.53
C GLN A 292 -2.82 -14.18 -16.11
N PHE A 293 -2.03 -15.13 -15.58
CA PHE A 293 -2.54 -16.42 -15.13
C PHE A 293 -3.51 -16.29 -13.95
N THR A 294 -3.19 -15.47 -12.94
CA THR A 294 -4.09 -15.23 -11.80
C THR A 294 -5.40 -14.56 -12.23
N ARG A 295 -5.34 -13.61 -13.18
CA ARG A 295 -6.55 -12.99 -13.75
C ARG A 295 -7.40 -13.97 -14.52
N LEU A 296 -6.78 -14.81 -15.36
CA LEU A 296 -7.47 -15.86 -16.12
C LEU A 296 -8.14 -16.87 -15.19
N GLN A 297 -7.43 -17.30 -14.14
CA GLN A 297 -7.98 -18.19 -13.11
C GLN A 297 -9.15 -17.54 -12.37
N GLY A 298 -9.06 -16.24 -12.06
CA GLY A 298 -10.15 -15.47 -11.46
C GLY A 298 -11.40 -15.34 -12.36
N THR A 299 -11.23 -15.18 -13.68
CA THR A 299 -12.35 -15.19 -14.63
C THR A 299 -12.93 -16.60 -14.82
N LEU A 300 -12.11 -17.64 -14.78
CA LEU A 300 -12.58 -19.03 -14.87
C LEU A 300 -13.39 -19.42 -13.63
N ASN A 301 -12.96 -19.05 -12.42
CA ASN A 301 -13.73 -19.30 -11.20
C ASN A 301 -15.05 -18.50 -11.12
N LYS A 302 -15.16 -17.37 -11.83
CA LYS A 302 -16.41 -16.60 -11.92
C LYS A 302 -17.34 -17.08 -13.04
N GLY A 303 -16.84 -17.87 -13.98
CA GLY A 303 -17.58 -18.40 -15.12
C GLY A 303 -17.96 -19.88 -15.01
N ALA A 304 -17.58 -20.57 -13.92
CA ALA A 304 -18.04 -21.92 -13.64
C ALA A 304 -19.45 -21.86 -13.01
N PRO A 305 -20.46 -22.58 -13.58
CA PRO A 305 -21.82 -22.62 -13.06
C PRO A 305 -21.93 -23.32 -11.69
#